data_AF-A0A168KKU1-F1
#
_entry.id   AF-A0A168KKU1-F1
#
_cell.length_a   1.000
_cell.length_b   1.000
_cell.length_c   1.000
_cell.angle_alpha   90.00
_cell.angle_beta   90.00
_cell.angle_gamma   90.00
#
_symmetry.space_group_name_H-M   'P 1'
#
loop_
_entity.id
_entity.type
_entity.pdbx_description
1 polymer ?
#
loop_
_entity_poly.entity_id
_entity_poly.type
_entity_poly.pdbx_seq_one_letter_code
_entity_poly.pdbx_strand_id
1 'polypeptide(L)' 'HTSMEPSTFEKMKMGAAMGGTVGLCIGFVFGSISLMRFGSGNKSPISMLSQYMIGSAASFGFFMSIGSVVRSE' A
#
# COMPACT_ATOMS: atom_id res chain seq x y z
N HIS A 1 28.94 -13.16 2.19
CA HIS A 1 27.47 -13.17 2.07
C HIS A 1 27.16 -13.42 0.61
N THR A 2 26.70 -14.62 0.27
CA THR A 2 26.31 -15.01 -1.09
C THR A 2 25.20 -14.10 -1.58
N SER A 3 25.53 -13.21 -2.51
CA SER A 3 24.61 -12.32 -3.21
C SER A 3 23.69 -13.17 -4.08
N MET A 4 22.65 -13.74 -3.46
CA MET A 4 21.50 -14.26 -4.20
C MET A 4 20.91 -13.03 -4.88
N GLU A 5 21.14 -12.86 -6.18
CA GLU A 5 20.42 -11.86 -6.96
C GLU A 5 18.94 -12.14 -6.72
N PRO A 6 18.21 -11.27 -5.99
CA PRO A 6 16.87 -11.61 -5.58
C PRO A 6 16.05 -11.80 -6.85
N SER A 7 15.41 -12.96 -6.97
CA SER A 7 14.70 -13.31 -8.20
C SER A 7 13.70 -12.20 -8.53
N THR A 8 13.35 -11.96 -9.80
CA THR A 8 12.37 -10.92 -10.18
C THR A 8 11.08 -11.03 -9.37
N PHE A 9 10.70 -12.24 -8.96
CA PHE A 9 9.60 -12.50 -8.04
C PHE A 9 9.85 -12.06 -6.58
N GLU A 10 11.06 -12.20 -6.06
CA GLU A 10 11.43 -11.72 -4.73
C GLU A 10 11.51 -10.18 -4.69
N LYS A 11 12.04 -9.58 -5.75
CA LYS A 11 12.04 -8.12 -5.96
C LYS A 11 10.60 -7.59 -6.02
N MET A 12 9.76 -8.22 -6.83
CA MET A 12 8.32 -7.95 -6.92
C MET A 12 7.65 -8.03 -5.55
N LYS A 13 7.91 -9.11 -4.78
CA LYS A 13 7.35 -9.28 -3.43
C LYS A 13 7.82 -8.18 -2.47
N MET A 14 9.09 -7.78 -2.54
CA MET A 14 9.63 -6.68 -1.74
C MET A 14 8.97 -5.34 -2.11
N GLY A 15 8.82 -5.04 -3.40
CA GLY A 15 8.13 -3.84 -3.88
C GLY A 15 6.65 -3.81 -3.49
N ALA A 16 5.96 -4.95 -3.63
CA ALA A 16 4.58 -5.12 -3.20
C ALA A 16 4.42 -4.94 -1.69
N ALA A 17 5.33 -5.52 -0.89
CA ALA A 17 5.31 -5.39 0.56
C ALA A 17 5.57 -3.95 1.00
N MET A 18 6.64 -3.31 0.52
CA MET A 18 6.93 -1.91 0.84
C MET A 18 5.81 -0.98 0.38
N GLY A 19 5.34 -1.12 -0.87
CA GLY A 19 4.24 -0.31 -1.40
C GLY A 19 2.92 -0.54 -0.68
N GLY A 20 2.62 -1.78 -0.30
CA GLY A 20 1.43 -2.14 0.46
C GLY A 20 1.45 -1.57 1.88
N THR A 21 2.58 -1.66 2.60
CA THR A 21 2.71 -1.09 3.95
C THR A 21 2.63 0.44 3.93
N VAL A 22 3.31 1.09 2.99
CA VAL A 22 3.26 2.56 2.84
C VAL A 22 1.86 3.01 2.42
N GLY A 23 1.23 2.30 1.47
CA GLY A 23 -0.15 2.56 1.05
C GLY A 23 -1.17 2.35 2.17
N LEU A 24 -0.98 1.35 3.03
CA LEU A 24 -1.77 1.16 4.24
C LEU A 24 -1.61 2.31 5.23
N CYS A 25 -0.38 2.76 5.52
CA CYS A 25 -0.13 3.87 6.44
C CYS A 25 -0.71 5.19 5.91
N ILE A 26 -0.51 5.50 4.62
CA ILE A 26 -1.05 6.71 4.00
C ILE A 26 -2.58 6.65 3.95
N GLY A 27 -3.14 5.52 3.55
CA GLY A 27 -4.59 5.31 3.54
C GLY A 27 -5.20 5.36 4.95
N PHE A 28 -4.46 4.95 5.98
CA PHE A 28 -4.87 5.07 7.37
C PHE A 28 -4.83 6.53 7.85
N VAL A 29 -3.75 7.27 7.60
CA VAL A 29 -3.63 8.67 7.98
C VAL A 29 -4.67 9.51 7.26
N PHE A 30 -4.77 9.39 5.93
CA PHE A 30 -5.72 10.15 5.14
C PHE A 30 -7.17 9.72 5.42
N GLY A 31 -7.42 8.42 5.59
CA GLY A 31 -8.73 7.91 5.96
C GLY A 31 -9.17 8.37 7.36
N SER A 32 -8.25 8.42 8.33
CA SER A 32 -8.52 8.92 9.69
C SER A 32 -8.77 10.42 9.72
N ILE A 33 -8.01 11.20 8.94
CA ILE A 33 -8.24 12.64 8.78
C ILE A 33 -9.56 12.90 8.05
N SER A 34 -9.87 12.14 7.00
CA SER A 34 -11.13 12.26 6.26
C SER A 34 -12.34 11.91 7.14
N LEU A 35 -12.18 10.94 8.05
CA LEU A 35 -13.16 10.61 9.08
C LEU A 35 -13.41 11.74 10.06
N MET A 36 -12.32 12.34 10.56
CA MET A 36 -12.38 13.41 11.55
C MET A 36 -12.88 14.72 10.95
N ARG A 37 -12.61 14.96 9.66
CA ARG A 37 -12.94 16.21 8.96
C ARG A 37 -14.30 16.20 8.25
N PHE A 38 -14.71 15.08 7.65
CA PHE A 38 -16.00 14.97 6.96
C PHE A 38 -17.09 14.29 7.79
N GLY A 39 -16.73 13.72 8.94
CA GLY A 39 -17.62 12.91 9.75
C GLY A 39 -17.91 11.56 9.09
N SER A 40 -17.98 10.52 9.91
CA SER A 40 -18.59 9.26 9.48
C SER A 40 -20.06 9.57 9.17
N GLY A 41 -20.43 9.70 7.90
CA GLY A 41 -21.85 9.72 7.51
C GLY A 41 -22.54 8.40 7.89
N ASN A 42 -23.54 7.97 7.10
CA ASN A 42 -24.30 6.74 7.36
C ASN A 42 -23.52 5.40 7.21
N LYS A 43 -22.19 5.44 7.00
CA LYS A 43 -21.35 4.24 6.87
C LYS A 43 -20.42 4.14 8.06
N SER A 44 -20.24 2.93 8.58
CA SER A 44 -19.36 2.67 9.73
C SER A 44 -17.95 3.22 9.45
N PRO A 45 -17.35 4.00 10.36
CA PRO A 45 -16.09 4.70 10.15
C PRO A 45 -14.96 3.74 9.73
N ILE A 46 -14.95 2.56 10.34
CA ILE A 46 -14.02 1.46 10.06
C ILE A 46 -14.14 0.94 8.62
N SER A 47 -15.32 0.93 8.02
CA SER A 47 -15.52 0.48 6.64
C SER A 47 -14.99 1.51 5.64
N MET A 48 -15.21 2.79 5.90
CA MET A 48 -14.67 3.88 5.06
C MET A 48 -13.15 3.93 5.14
N LEU A 49 -12.60 3.84 6.35
CA LEU A 49 -11.17 3.77 6.63
C LEU A 49 -10.53 2.55 5.96
N SER A 50 -11.11 1.36 6.11
CA SER A 50 -10.55 0.15 5.50
C SER A 50 -10.61 0.17 3.97
N GLN A 51 -11.64 0.78 3.37
CA GLN A 51 -11.70 0.98 1.92
C GLN A 51 -10.58 1.90 1.43
N TYR A 52 -10.31 3.00 2.13
CA TYR A 52 -9.19 3.90 1.81
C TYR A 52 -7.83 3.20 1.99
N MET A 53 -7.67 2.45 3.08
CA MET A 53 -6.46 1.69 3.38
C MET A 53 -6.19 0.62 2.32
N ILE A 54 -7.18 -0.20 1.99
CA ILE A 54 -7.05 -1.28 1.00
C ILE A 54 -6.89 -0.71 -0.41
N GLY A 55 -7.65 0.33 -0.78
CA GLY A 55 -7.52 0.97 -2.10
C GLY A 55 -6.14 1.60 -2.32
N SER A 56 -5.60 2.25 -1.29
CA SER A 56 -4.25 2.84 -1.31
C SER A 56 -3.18 1.74 -1.29
N ALA A 57 -3.30 0.73 -0.43
CA ALA A 57 -2.37 -0.40 -0.37
C ALA A 57 -2.33 -1.21 -1.66
N ALA A 58 -3.47 -1.43 -2.30
CA ALA A 58 -3.56 -2.13 -3.58
C ALA A 58 -2.87 -1.33 -4.69
N SER A 59 -3.14 -0.03 -4.79
CA SER A 59 -2.56 0.82 -5.84
C SER A 59 -1.04 0.99 -5.64
N PHE A 60 -0.59 1.40 -4.46
CA PHE A 60 0.83 1.58 -4.16
C PHE A 60 1.60 0.27 -4.16
N GLY A 61 1.00 -0.82 -3.66
CA GLY A 61 1.55 -2.16 -3.76
C GLY A 61 1.71 -2.61 -5.20
N PHE A 62 0.73 -2.38 -6.08
CA PHE A 62 0.79 -2.75 -7.49
C PHE A 62 1.84 -1.92 -8.26
N PHE A 63 1.86 -0.59 -8.07
CA PHE A 63 2.86 0.28 -8.71
C PHE A 63 4.28 -0.01 -8.25
N MET A 64 4.52 -0.18 -6.94
CA MET A 64 5.86 -0.48 -6.42
C MET A 64 6.28 -1.92 -6.71
N SER A 65 5.35 -2.87 -6.77
CA SER A 65 5.60 -4.25 -7.20
C SER A 65 6.14 -4.29 -8.63
N ILE A 66 5.49 -3.60 -9.58
CA ILE A 66 5.96 -3.51 -10.97
C ILE A 66 7.25 -2.67 -11.06
N GLY A 67 7.30 -1.52 -10.37
CA GLY A 67 8.47 -0.64 -10.36
C GLY A 67 9.73 -1.31 -9.79
N SER A 68 9.57 -2.22 -8.83
CA SER A 68 10.69 -3.00 -8.27
C SER A 68 11.24 -4.06 -9.24
N VAL A 69 10.43 -4.54 -10.19
CA VAL A 69 10.88 -5.42 -11.27
C VAL A 69 11.64 -4.63 -12.34
N VAL A 70 11.14 -3.45 -12.71
CA VAL A 70 11.73 -2.58 -13.75
C VAL A 70 12.97 -1.81 -13.28
N ARG A 71 13.06 -1.44 -12.00
CA ARG A 71 14.23 -0.70 -11.47
C ARG A 71 15.43 -1.59 -11.18
N SER A 72 15.27 -2.91 -11.24
CA SER A 72 16.24 -3.88 -10.72
C SER A 72 16.94 -4.69 -11.81
N GLU A 73 16.86 -4.19 -13.05
CA GLU A 73 17.88 -4.36 -14.09
C GLU A 73 19.08 -3.44 -13.84
#